data_AF-A0A2V6BBT4-F1
#
_entry.id   AF-A0A2V6BBT4-F1
#
_cell.length_a   1.000
_cell.length_b   1.000
_cell.length_c   1.000
_cell.angle_alpha   90.00
_cell.angle_beta   90.00
_cell.angle_gamma   90.00
#
_symmetry.space_group_name_H-M   'P 1'
#
loop_
_entity.id
_entity.type
_entity.pdbx_description
1 polymer ?
#
loop_
_entity_poly.entity_id
_entity_poly.type
_entity_poly.pdbx_seq_one_letter_code
_entity_poly.pdbx_strand_id
1 'polypeptide(L)'
;MKMKILICAAVAGCLLGCAKTTTQTLKGTLCSCTTTQVTVLEQDKLHYDIIQLTGTTIIKPPVTPPCTAGTLVEATYNPTDAQRKENPSGTCPPTPPPA
;
A
#
# COMPACT_ATOMS: atom_id res chain seq x y z
N MET A 1 -21.90 -44.17 -14.99
CA MET A 1 -21.60 -42.89 -14.32
C MET A 1 -20.20 -42.48 -14.76
N LYS A 2 -20.04 -41.27 -15.31
CA LYS A 2 -18.91 -40.88 -16.17
C LYS A 2 -17.99 -39.93 -15.40
N MET A 3 -16.83 -40.42 -15.00
CA MET A 3 -15.81 -39.68 -14.24
C MET A 3 -15.02 -38.80 -15.21
N LYS A 4 -15.12 -37.47 -15.06
CA LYS A 4 -14.36 -36.51 -15.88
C LYS A 4 -13.07 -36.15 -15.16
N ILE A 5 -11.95 -36.54 -15.76
CA ILE A 5 -10.59 -36.31 -15.27
C ILE A 5 -10.22 -34.84 -15.50
N LEU A 6 -9.70 -34.24 -14.43
CA LEU A 6 -9.11 -32.91 -14.33
C LEU A 6 -7.85 -32.78 -15.19
N ILE A 7 -7.86 -31.89 -16.17
CA ILE A 7 -6.63 -31.26 -16.68
C ILE A 7 -6.99 -29.83 -17.13
N CYS A 8 -6.65 -28.83 -16.32
CA CYS A 8 -6.49 -27.47 -16.82
C CYS A 8 -5.01 -27.14 -16.75
N ALA A 9 -4.32 -27.46 -17.84
CA ALA A 9 -3.02 -26.93 -18.14
C ALA A 9 -3.17 -25.42 -18.35
N ALA A 10 -2.73 -24.64 -17.37
CA ALA A 10 -2.36 -23.25 -17.59
C ALA A 10 -0.87 -23.14 -17.25
N VAL A 11 -0.05 -23.55 -18.20
CA VAL A 11 1.32 -23.05 -18.31
C VAL A 11 1.18 -21.59 -18.78
N ALA A 12 0.81 -20.71 -17.87
CA ALA A 12 1.02 -19.28 -18.04
C ALA A 12 2.34 -18.99 -17.33
N GLY A 13 3.43 -19.02 -18.10
CA GLY A 13 4.70 -18.52 -17.62
C GLY A 13 4.48 -17.15 -17.02
N CYS A 14 4.80 -16.98 -15.74
CA CYS A 14 5.09 -15.65 -15.24
C CYS A 14 6.40 -15.24 -15.90
N LEU A 15 6.22 -14.70 -17.10
CA LEU A 15 7.16 -13.80 -17.75
C LEU A 15 7.73 -12.92 -16.65
N LEU A 16 8.99 -13.16 -16.31
CA LEU A 16 9.92 -12.16 -15.81
C LEU A 16 10.03 -11.09 -16.91
N GLY A 17 8.92 -10.40 -17.17
CA GLY A 17 8.83 -9.26 -18.04
C GLY A 17 9.33 -8.09 -17.24
N CYS A 18 10.33 -7.41 -17.78
CA CYS A 18 10.83 -6.14 -17.28
C CYS A 18 9.66 -5.14 -17.16
N ALA A 19 8.97 -5.14 -16.03
CA ALA A 19 7.99 -4.13 -15.71
C ALA A 19 8.78 -2.87 -15.38
N LYS A 20 8.72 -1.89 -16.28
CA LYS A 20 9.04 -0.49 -15.97
C LYS A 20 8.48 -0.20 -14.58
N THR A 21 9.31 0.34 -13.69
CA THR A 21 8.93 0.74 -12.32
C THR A 21 7.70 1.64 -12.42
N THR A 22 6.51 1.05 -12.32
CA THR A 22 5.25 1.75 -12.53
C THR A 22 4.85 2.22 -11.15
N THR A 23 5.17 3.47 -10.85
CA THR A 23 4.76 4.07 -9.60
C THR A 23 3.22 4.16 -9.55
N GLN A 24 2.65 3.90 -8.39
CA GLN A 24 1.24 4.14 -8.09
C GLN A 24 1.09 5.42 -7.27
N THR A 25 -0.07 6.05 -7.36
CA THR A 25 -0.40 7.24 -6.57
C THR A 25 -1.70 7.01 -5.80
N LEU A 26 -1.65 7.22 -4.48
CA LEU A 26 -2.77 7.14 -3.56
C LEU A 26 -3.06 8.52 -2.98
N LYS A 27 -4.34 8.89 -2.87
CA LYS A 27 -4.79 10.04 -2.08
C LYS A 27 -5.48 9.54 -0.83
N GLY A 28 -5.20 10.17 0.31
CA GLY A 28 -5.74 9.71 1.58
C GLY A 28 -5.41 10.60 2.76
N THR A 29 -5.71 10.10 3.94
CA THR A 29 -5.43 10.74 5.22
C THR A 29 -4.21 10.08 5.85
N LEU A 30 -3.19 10.85 6.19
CA LEU A 30 -2.02 10.38 6.92
C LEU A 30 -2.44 9.96 8.33
N CYS A 31 -2.13 8.72 8.71
CA CYS A 31 -2.45 8.17 10.03
C CYS A 31 -1.23 8.12 10.94
N SER A 32 -0.08 7.74 10.39
CA SER A 32 1.19 7.70 11.11
C SER A 32 2.35 7.80 10.13
N CYS A 33 3.51 8.21 10.64
CA CYS A 33 4.76 8.11 9.91
C CYS A 33 5.92 7.91 10.88
N THR A 34 6.86 7.11 10.45
CA THR A 34 8.16 6.91 11.07
C THR A 34 9.24 7.34 10.07
N THR A 35 10.50 7.16 10.43
CA THR A 35 11.63 7.38 9.52
C THR A 35 11.64 6.43 8.31
N THR A 36 10.91 5.32 8.40
CA THR A 36 10.96 4.24 7.40
C THR A 36 9.61 3.93 6.77
N GLN A 37 8.49 4.35 7.36
CA GLN A 37 7.15 3.98 6.90
C GLN A 37 6.17 5.12 7.05
N VAL A 38 5.15 5.17 6.19
CA VAL A 38 3.97 6.01 6.35
C VAL A 38 2.72 5.14 6.26
N THR A 39 1.72 5.43 7.08
CA THR A 39 0.41 4.79 7.00
C THR A 39 -0.59 5.82 6.48
N VAL A 40 -1.27 5.50 5.38
CA VAL A 40 -2.25 6.38 4.74
C VAL A 40 -3.59 5.66 4.65
N LEU A 41 -4.63 6.22 5.26
CA LEU A 41 -6.01 5.78 5.09
C LEU A 41 -6.54 6.27 3.74
N GLU A 42 -7.02 5.35 2.90
CA GLU A 42 -7.57 5.70 1.59
C GLU A 42 -8.82 6.59 1.71
N GLN A 43 -9.16 7.33 0.64
CA GLN A 43 -10.33 8.22 0.64
C GLN A 43 -11.67 7.48 0.85
N ASP A 44 -11.76 6.20 0.47
CA ASP A 44 -12.93 5.36 0.71
C ASP A 44 -13.09 4.95 2.18
N LYS A 45 -12.04 5.13 2.99
CA LYS A 45 -11.89 4.71 4.39
C LYS A 45 -11.98 3.20 4.63
N LEU A 46 -12.15 2.40 3.58
CA LEU A 46 -12.27 0.93 3.65
C LEU A 46 -10.91 0.26 3.73
N HIS A 47 -9.85 0.95 3.32
CA HIS A 47 -8.49 0.43 3.30
C HIS A 47 -7.49 1.45 3.82
N TYR A 48 -6.36 0.95 4.30
CA TYR A 48 -5.17 1.77 4.53
C TYR A 48 -3.94 1.08 3.95
N ASP A 49 -2.99 1.89 3.52
CA ASP A 49 -1.72 1.45 2.98
C ASP A 49 -0.61 1.75 3.97
N ILE A 50 0.20 0.75 4.29
CA ILE A 50 1.49 0.93 4.95
C ILE A 50 2.54 0.97 3.84
N ILE A 51 3.15 2.12 3.64
CA ILE A 51 4.11 2.37 2.57
C ILE A 51 5.50 2.51 3.18
N GLN A 52 6.41 1.65 2.78
CA GLN A 52 7.83 1.78 3.09
C GLN A 52 8.41 2.97 2.34
N LEU A 53 9.06 3.88 3.07
CA LEU A 53 9.75 5.02 2.51
C LEU A 53 11.05 4.55 1.86
N THR A 54 11.13 4.70 0.54
CA THR A 54 12.32 4.45 -0.27
C THR A 54 12.70 5.75 -1.00
N GLY A 55 13.86 5.76 -1.69
CA GLY A 55 14.31 6.94 -2.44
C GLY A 55 13.38 7.37 -3.60
N THR A 56 12.39 6.55 -3.95
CA THR A 56 11.39 6.84 -4.98
C THR A 56 10.02 7.22 -4.43
N THR A 57 9.82 7.11 -3.11
CA THR A 57 8.57 7.51 -2.46
C THR A 57 8.45 9.03 -2.40
N ILE A 58 7.33 9.56 -2.86
CA ILE A 58 7.03 11.00 -2.82
C ILE A 58 5.73 11.18 -2.04
N ILE A 59 5.77 11.96 -0.96
CA ILE A 59 4.59 12.35 -0.18
C ILE A 59 4.35 13.85 -0.35
N LYS A 60 3.12 14.25 -0.66
CA LYS A 60 2.70 15.65 -0.83
C LYS A 60 1.49 15.96 0.07
N PRO A 61 1.56 16.98 0.96
CA PRO A 61 2.77 17.72 1.33
C PRO A 61 3.84 16.79 1.94
N PRO A 62 5.14 17.16 1.88
CA PRO A 62 6.19 16.39 2.54
C PRO A 62 5.89 16.23 4.03
N VAL A 63 6.09 15.02 4.55
CA VAL A 63 5.87 14.69 5.96
C VAL A 63 7.21 14.48 6.64
N THR A 64 7.39 15.05 7.83
CA THR A 64 8.55 14.81 8.68
C THR A 64 8.10 14.07 9.93
N PRO A 65 8.79 13.00 10.36
CA PRO A 65 8.48 12.34 11.61
C PRO A 65 8.82 13.24 12.81
N PRO A 66 7.98 13.28 13.87
CA PRO A 66 6.63 12.72 13.93
C PRO A 66 5.64 13.60 13.16
N CYS A 67 4.84 13.01 12.28
CA CYS A 67 3.84 13.74 11.52
C CYS A 67 2.51 13.86 12.27
N THR A 68 1.75 14.87 11.87
CA THR A 68 0.39 15.10 12.35
C THR A 68 -0.60 14.20 11.62
N ALA A 69 -1.19 13.25 12.36
CA ALA A 69 -2.29 12.44 11.88
C ALA A 69 -3.49 13.31 11.48
N GLY A 70 -4.26 12.89 10.48
CA GLY A 70 -5.39 13.64 9.94
C GLY A 70 -5.05 14.56 8.76
N THR A 71 -3.77 14.71 8.41
CA THR A 71 -3.34 15.50 7.26
C THR A 71 -3.71 14.79 5.95
N LEU A 72 -4.32 15.50 5.00
CA LEU A 72 -4.54 14.96 3.65
C LEU A 72 -3.24 14.91 2.88
N VAL A 73 -2.94 13.75 2.29
CA VAL A 73 -1.71 13.51 1.54
C VAL A 73 -1.99 12.81 0.21
N GLU A 74 -1.11 13.05 -0.75
CA GLU A 74 -0.94 12.27 -1.97
C GLU A 74 0.42 11.56 -1.90
N ALA A 75 0.40 10.22 -1.95
CA ALA A 75 1.57 9.38 -1.87
C ALA A 75 1.82 8.69 -3.21
N THR A 76 2.97 8.94 -3.83
CA THR A 76 3.45 8.21 -5.00
C THR A 76 4.54 7.23 -4.58
N TYR A 77 4.39 5.95 -4.89
CA TYR A 77 5.26 4.87 -4.42
C TYR A 77 5.37 3.72 -5.43
N ASN A 78 6.38 2.87 -5.26
CA ASN A 78 6.46 1.61 -6.00
C ASN A 78 5.49 0.59 -5.35
N PRO A 79 4.64 -0.12 -6.12
CA PRO A 79 3.64 -1.02 -5.54
C PRO A 79 4.21 -2.12 -4.63
N THR A 80 5.47 -2.51 -4.85
CA THR A 80 6.18 -3.49 -4.00
C THR A 80 6.50 -2.97 -2.60
N ASP A 81 6.51 -1.65 -2.41
CA ASP A 81 6.87 -0.99 -1.16
C ASP A 81 5.63 -0.78 -0.26
N ALA A 82 4.43 -1.09 -0.75
CA ALA A 82 3.18 -0.86 -0.04
C ALA A 82 2.45 -2.17 0.30
N GLN A 83 1.84 -2.18 1.48
CA GLN A 83 0.91 -3.22 1.91
C GLN A 83 -0.45 -2.59 2.19
N ARG A 84 -1.40 -2.82 1.29
CA ARG A 84 -2.81 -2.47 1.49
C ARG A 84 -3.46 -3.43 2.46
N LYS A 85 -4.19 -2.90 3.44
CA LYS A 85 -4.91 -3.67 4.46
C LYS A 85 -6.36 -3.19 4.56
N GLU A 86 -7.26 -4.10 4.87
CA GLU A 86 -8.66 -3.78 5.15
C GLU A 86 -8.80 -2.95 6.43
N ASN A 87 -9.78 -2.06 6.46
CA ASN A 87 -10.06 -1.16 7.56
C ASN A 87 -11.53 -1.22 8.00
N PRO A 88 -11.92 -2.18 8.86
CA PRO A 88 -13.31 -2.33 9.28
C PRO A 88 -13.82 -1.15 10.14
N SER A 89 -12.93 -0.38 10.76
CA SER A 89 -13.31 0.75 11.62
C SER A 89 -13.61 2.04 10.86
N GLY A 90 -13.16 2.18 9.61
CA GLY A 90 -13.31 3.42 8.85
C GLY A 90 -12.47 4.61 9.38
N THR A 91 -11.59 4.37 10.34
CA THR A 91 -10.71 5.38 10.96
C THR A 91 -9.25 5.00 10.81
N CYS A 92 -8.34 5.93 11.09
CA CYS A 92 -6.91 5.59 11.14
C CYS A 92 -6.66 4.44 12.13
N PRO A 93 -5.85 3.43 11.76
CA PRO A 93 -5.49 2.36 12.67
C PRO A 93 -4.61 2.90 13.80
N PRO A 94 -4.61 2.26 14.97
CA PRO A 94 -3.67 2.60 16.03
C PRO A 94 -2.24 2.42 15.53
N THR A 95 -1.36 3.35 15.87
CA THR A 95 0.05 3.24 15.50
C THR A 95 0.64 2.03 16.24
N PRO A 96 1.28 1.06 15.54
CA PRO A 96 1.93 -0.05 16.20
C PRO A 96 3.00 0.48 17.17
N PRO A 97 3.16 -0.12 18.36
CA PRO A 97 4.29 0.22 19.23
C PRO A 97 5.62 -0.06 18.50
N PRO A 98 6.69 0.68 18.80
CA PRO A 98 8.02 0.38 18.26
C PRO A 98 8.40 -1.07 18.56
N ALA A 99 8.95 -1.76 17.55
CA ALA A 99 9.55 -3.08 17.72
C ALA A 99 10.87 -3.00 18.49
#